data_AF-A0A9E6AXX1-F1
#
_entry.id   AF-A0A9E6AXX1-F1
#
_cell.length_a   1.000
_cell.length_b   1.000
_cell.length_c   1.000
_cell.angle_alpha   90.00
_cell.angle_beta   90.00
_cell.angle_gamma   90.00
#
_symmetry.space_group_name_H-M   'P 1'
#
loop_
_entity.id
_entity.type
_entity.pdbx_description
1 polymer ?
#
loop_
_entity_poly.entity_id
_entity_poly.type
_entity_poly.pdbx_seq_one_letter_code
_entity_poly.pdbx_strand_id
1 'polypeptide(L)' 'MRVEEFNFELPEKNIALRPVEPRHNSKLLRVENEVISDHHYYDLADLLN' A
#
# COMPACT_ATOMS: atom_id res chain seq x y z
N MET A 1 -12.95 17.47 -15.18
CA MET A 1 -12.26 16.29 -14.65
C MET A 1 -12.93 15.06 -15.25
N ARG A 2 -12.17 14.15 -15.87
CA ARG A 2 -12.70 12.88 -16.41
C ARG A 2 -12.37 11.79 -15.40
N VAL A 3 -13.38 11.09 -14.89
CA VAL A 3 -13.19 10.09 -13.82
C VAL A 3 -12.46 8.86 -14.37
N GLU A 4 -12.63 8.59 -15.66
CA GLU A 4 -12.06 7.46 -16.38
C GLU A 4 -10.52 7.49 -16.42
N GLU A 5 -9.90 8.67 -16.27
CA GLU A 5 -8.44 8.82 -16.20
C GLU A 5 -7.84 8.19 -14.94
N PHE A 6 -8.67 7.81 -13.95
CA PHE A 6 -8.26 7.21 -12.69
C PHE A 6 -8.68 5.75 -12.55
N ASN A 7 -9.20 5.12 -13.61
CA ASN A 7 -9.56 3.70 -13.60
C ASN A 7 -8.32 2.81 -13.72
N PHE A 8 -8.33 1.69 -13.00
CA PHE A 8 -7.33 0.64 -13.08
C PHE A 8 -7.97 -0.73 -12.86
N GLU A 9 -7.32 -1.80 -13.33
CA GLU A 9 -7.77 -3.16 -13.08
C GLU A 9 -7.48 -3.57 -11.63
N LEU A 10 -8.54 -3.83 -10.85
CA LEU A 10 -8.45 -4.32 -9.48
C LEU A 10 -9.11 -5.70 -9.37
N PRO A 11 -8.32 -6.80 -9.34
CA PRO A 11 -8.87 -8.13 -9.08
C PRO A 11 -9.55 -8.19 -7.71
N GLU A 12 -10.78 -8.71 -7.63
CA GLU A 12 -11.55 -8.78 -6.37
C GLU A 12 -10.79 -9.49 -5.24
N LYS A 13 -10.00 -10.51 -5.57
CA LYS A 13 -9.16 -11.26 -4.61
C LYS A 13 -8.11 -10.41 -3.88
N ASN A 14 -7.77 -9.24 -4.42
CA ASN A 14 -6.82 -8.31 -3.82
C ASN A 14 -7.50 -7.36 -2.81
N ILE A 15 -8.84 -7.35 -2.74
CA ILE A 15 -9.60 -6.57 -1.76
C ILE A 15 -9.66 -7.36 -0.47
N ALA A 16 -8.93 -6.90 0.55
CA ALA A 16 -8.91 -7.55 1.85
C ALA A 16 -10.30 -7.53 2.50
N LEU A 17 -10.88 -8.70 2.75
CA LEU A 17 -12.15 -8.85 3.48
C LEU A 17 -11.97 -8.82 5.01
N ARG A 18 -10.75 -9.10 5.46
CA ARG A 18 -10.33 -9.07 6.86
C ARG A 18 -8.92 -8.51 6.94
N PRO A 19 -8.59 -7.82 8.02
CA PRO A 19 -7.23 -7.34 8.23
C PRO A 19 -6.28 -8.48 8.61
N VAL A 20 -4.98 -8.26 8.41
CA VAL A 20 -3.93 -9.18 8.88
C VAL A 20 -3.75 -9.07 10.40
N GLU A 21 -3.40 -10.18 11.05
CA GLU A 21 -3.06 -10.26 12.47
C GLU A 21 -1.68 -10.93 12.66
N PRO A 22 -0.74 -10.30 13.38
CA PRO A 22 -0.80 -8.96 13.98
C PRO A 22 -0.96 -7.82 12.96
N ARG A 23 -1.64 -6.73 13.36
CA ARG A 23 -1.94 -5.57 12.49
C ARG A 23 -0.73 -4.98 11.76
N HIS A 24 0.41 -4.87 12.43
CA HIS A 24 1.62 -4.26 11.86
C HIS A 24 2.30 -5.13 10.79
N ASN A 25 1.87 -6.38 10.59
CA ASN A 25 2.36 -7.21 9.50
C ASN A 25 1.78 -6.82 8.13
N SER A 26 0.96 -5.77 8.04
CA SER A 26 0.48 -5.27 6.75
C SER A 26 1.64 -4.71 5.93
N LYS A 27 1.54 -4.85 4.61
CA LYS A 27 2.47 -4.23 3.66
C LYS A 27 2.34 -2.70 3.70
N LEU A 28 3.43 -2.02 3.40
CA LEU A 28 3.53 -0.57 3.25
C LEU A 28 4.24 -0.28 1.91
N LEU A 29 3.55 0.39 0.99
CA LEU A 29 4.15 0.87 -0.25
C LEU A 29 4.66 2.30 -0.02
N ARG A 30 5.97 2.53 -0.13
CA ARG A 30 6.55 3.87 -0.07
C ARG A 30 6.77 4.38 -1.48
N VAL A 31 6.26 5.58 -1.76
CA VAL A 31 6.50 6.32 -3.00
C VAL A 31 7.18 7.63 -2.64
N GLU A 32 8.44 7.80 -3.06
CA GLU A 32 9.24 8.99 -2.78
C GLU A 32 10.09 9.34 -4.01
N ASN A 33 10.04 10.59 -4.47
CA ASN A 33 10.79 11.06 -5.64
C ASN A 33 10.64 10.13 -6.87
N GLU A 34 9.41 9.69 -7.15
CA GLU A 34 9.08 8.75 -8.24
C GLU A 34 9.65 7.32 -8.07
N VAL A 35 10.30 7.04 -6.94
CA VAL A 35 10.79 5.70 -6.59
C VAL A 35 9.75 4.98 -5.75
N ILE A 36 9.43 3.76 -6.17
CA ILE A 36 8.53 2.84 -5.46
C ILE A 36 9.37 1.82 -4.70
N SER A 37 9.03 1.57 -3.43
CA SER A 37 9.64 0.53 -2.62
C SER A 37 8.61 -0.16 -1.72
N ASP A 38 8.80 -1.48 -1.55
CA ASP A 38 7.97 -2.33 -0.70
C ASP A 38 8.57 -2.45 0.70
N HIS A 39 7.74 -2.23 1.72
CA HIS A 39 8.06 -2.34 3.14
C HIS A 39 6.92 -3.04 3.88
N HIS A 40 7.07 -3.19 5.20
CA HIS A 40 5.98 -3.50 6.11
C HIS A 40 5.69 -2.32 7.04
N TYR A 41 4.51 -2.33 7.67
CA TYR A 41 4.09 -1.23 8.53
C TYR A 41 4.97 -1.07 9.77
N TYR A 42 5.56 -2.16 10.29
CA TYR A 42 6.52 -2.08 11.39
C TYR A 42 7.84 -1.38 11.01
N ASP A 43 8.18 -1.27 9.72
CA ASP A 43 9.36 -0.54 9.24
C ASP A 43 9.17 0.98 9.27
N LEU A 44 7.93 1.46 9.50
CA LEU A 44 7.58 2.88 9.40
C LEU A 44 8.46 3.79 10.27
N ALA A 45 8.85 3.34 11.46
CA ALA A 45 9.70 4.14 12.36
C ALA A 45 11.07 4.44 11.71
N ASP A 46 11.65 3.48 10.99
CA ASP A 46 12.95 3.63 10.33
C ASP A 46 12.87 4.52 9.07
N LEU A 47 11.66 4.75 8.54
CA LEU A 47 11.41 5.56 7.34
C LEU A 47 11.20 7.05 7.64
N LEU A 48 11.01 7.45 8.89
CA LEU A 48 10.68 8.82 9.31
C LEU A 48 11.88 9.66 9.79
N ASN A 49 13.09 9.15 9.59
CA ASN A 49 14.34 9.82 9.98
C ASN A 49 14.53 11.19 9.32
#